data_AF-A0A535NX86-F1
#
_entry.id   AF-A0A535NX86-F1
#
_cell.length_a   1.000
_cell.length_b   1.000
_cell.length_c   1.000
_cell.angle_alpha   90.00
_cell.angle_beta   90.00
_cell.angle_gamma   90.00
#
_symmetry.space_group_name_H-M   'P 1'
#
loop_
_entity.id
_entity.type
_entity.pdbx_description
1 polymer ?
#
loop_
_entity_poly.entity_id
_entity_poly.type
_entity_poly.pdbx_seq_one_letter_code
_entity_poly.pdbx_strand_id
1 'polypeptide(L)'
;MIIAIDGPAGSGKTTIGRMVAERLGFALVDTGLFYRAVTVEARRRGIGAGDVTSLVQMVGELDIDINTSPKAGRDSPLLTIDGRDVSREAHDPAIAMELSQIAQLPDVRRLLVESQRRSARGDAVVLGRDIGTVIFPDADVKFF
;
A
#
# COMPACT_ATOMS: atom_id res chain seq x y z
N MET A 1 15.23 5.83 9.83
CA MET A 1 14.16 6.23 10.76
C MET A 1 12.82 5.98 10.10
N ILE A 2 11.94 5.25 10.78
CA ILE A 2 10.58 4.95 10.33
C ILE A 2 9.57 5.74 11.18
N ILE A 3 8.72 6.51 10.50
CA ILE A 3 7.57 7.18 11.09
C ILE A 3 6.30 6.46 10.62
N ALA A 4 5.63 5.78 11.52
CA ALA A 4 4.35 5.12 11.27
C ALA A 4 3.18 6.09 11.50
N ILE A 5 2.28 6.23 10.53
CA ILE A 5 1.04 6.98 10.67
C ILE A 5 -0.13 6.05 10.33
N ASP A 6 -0.83 5.63 11.39
CA ASP A 6 -2.02 4.81 11.31
C ASP A 6 -3.27 5.67 11.29
N GLY A 7 -4.37 5.12 10.75
CA GLY A 7 -5.68 5.76 10.84
C GLY A 7 -6.69 5.21 9.83
N PRO A 8 -7.99 5.45 10.06
CA PRO A 8 -9.03 5.02 9.13
C PRO A 8 -8.94 5.73 7.78
N ALA A 9 -9.68 5.24 6.78
CA ALA A 9 -9.83 5.96 5.53
C ALA A 9 -10.44 7.35 5.79
N GLY A 10 -9.94 8.39 5.12
CA GLY A 10 -10.44 9.76 5.30
C GLY A 10 -9.94 10.52 6.53
N SER A 11 -9.04 9.96 7.36
CA SER A 11 -8.50 10.65 8.54
C SER A 11 -7.49 11.77 8.23
N GLY A 12 -7.14 12.00 6.97
CA GLY A 12 -6.12 12.97 6.57
C GLY A 12 -4.67 12.47 6.63
N LYS A 13 -4.44 11.18 6.96
CA LYS A 13 -3.09 10.59 7.04
C LYS A 13 -2.24 10.78 5.79
N THR A 14 -2.82 10.72 4.59
CA THR A 14 -2.10 10.92 3.34
C THR A 14 -1.61 12.36 3.19
N THR A 15 -2.44 13.34 3.59
CA THR A 15 -2.08 14.75 3.56
C THR A 15 -0.97 15.05 4.58
N ILE A 16 -1.17 14.66 5.83
CA ILE A 16 -0.20 14.90 6.91
C ILE A 16 1.11 14.15 6.63
N GLY A 17 1.03 12.88 6.23
CA GLY A 17 2.18 12.06 5.90
C GLY A 17 3.03 12.64 4.78
N ARG A 18 2.39 13.15 3.72
CA ARG A 18 3.08 13.87 2.65
C ARG A 18 3.80 15.12 3.15
N MET A 19 3.14 15.94 3.97
CA MET A 19 3.76 17.14 4.54
C MET A 19 4.95 16.82 5.44
N VAL A 20 4.85 15.77 6.25
CA VAL A 20 5.96 15.30 7.11
C VAL A 20 7.11 14.80 6.24
N ALA A 21 6.84 13.96 5.25
CA ALA A 21 7.86 13.43 4.35
C ALA A 21 8.58 14.54 3.58
N GLU A 22 7.84 15.53 3.05
CA GLU A 22 8.40 16.70 2.37
C GLU A 22 9.31 17.51 3.29
N ARG A 23 8.84 17.81 4.49
CA ARG A 23 9.58 18.65 5.44
C ARG A 23 10.87 17.99 5.94
N LEU A 24 10.87 16.67 6.09
CA LEU A 24 12.03 15.91 6.56
C LEU A 24 12.91 15.38 5.42
N GLY A 25 12.45 15.47 4.17
CA GLY A 25 13.13 14.87 3.01
C GLY A 25 13.07 13.35 2.97
N PHE A 26 12.12 12.74 3.69
CA PHE A 26 11.93 11.29 3.83
C PHE A 26 11.17 10.72 2.64
N ALA A 27 11.30 9.41 2.42
CA ALA A 27 10.39 8.68 1.54
C ALA A 27 8.96 8.67 2.11
N LEU A 28 7.96 8.56 1.23
CA LEU A 28 6.57 8.31 1.64
C LEU A 28 6.12 6.99 1.05
N VAL A 29 5.54 6.11 1.88
CA VAL A 29 4.99 4.81 1.46
C VAL A 29 3.54 4.72 1.91
N ASP A 30 2.59 4.70 0.97
CA ASP A 30 1.18 4.38 1.27
C ASP A 30 0.94 2.87 1.10
N THR A 31 0.87 2.15 2.22
CA THR A 31 0.67 0.69 2.20
C THR A 31 -0.71 0.28 1.66
N GLY A 32 -1.68 1.21 1.63
CA GLY A 32 -3.00 0.99 1.06
C GLY A 32 -2.95 0.69 -0.44
N LEU A 33 -1.91 1.16 -1.14
CA LEU A 33 -1.73 0.91 -2.57
C LEU A 33 -1.40 -0.56 -2.88
N PHE A 34 -0.77 -1.30 -1.96
CA PHE A 34 -0.54 -2.74 -2.16
C PHE A 34 -1.86 -3.50 -2.25
N TYR A 35 -2.81 -3.22 -1.34
CA TYR A 35 -4.12 -3.87 -1.37
C TYR A 35 -4.93 -3.49 -2.60
N ARG A 36 -4.81 -2.23 -3.05
CA ARG A 36 -5.41 -1.78 -4.33
C ARG A 36 -4.79 -2.52 -5.52
N ALA A 37 -3.47 -2.70 -5.55
CA ALA A 37 -2.78 -3.45 -6.60
C ALA A 37 -3.32 -4.89 -6.70
N VAL A 38 -3.37 -5.60 -5.56
CA VAL A 38 -3.93 -6.96 -5.49
C VAL A 38 -5.37 -6.98 -5.97
N THR A 39 -6.18 -5.99 -5.59
CA THR A 39 -7.59 -5.92 -6.00
C THR A 39 -7.75 -5.69 -7.50
N VAL A 40 -6.98 -4.78 -8.08
CA VAL A 40 -6.98 -4.51 -9.52
C VAL A 40 -6.61 -5.77 -10.29
N GLU A 41 -5.54 -6.45 -9.87
CA GLU A 41 -5.07 -7.64 -10.57
C GLU A 41 -6.01 -8.83 -10.40
N ALA A 42 -6.59 -9.02 -9.21
CA ALA A 42 -7.63 -10.02 -8.96
C ALA A 42 -8.83 -9.80 -9.89
N ARG A 43 -9.33 -8.56 -9.97
CA ARG A 43 -10.45 -8.21 -10.87
C ARG A 43 -10.10 -8.46 -12.32
N ARG A 44 -8.88 -8.11 -12.76
CA ARG A 44 -8.40 -8.37 -14.12
C ARG A 44 -8.36 -9.86 -14.45
N ARG A 45 -7.96 -10.71 -13.50
CA ARG A 45 -7.88 -12.17 -13.65
C ARG A 45 -9.21 -12.89 -13.38
N GLY A 46 -10.26 -12.17 -12.98
CA GLY A 46 -11.55 -12.77 -12.61
C GLY A 46 -11.51 -13.56 -11.30
N ILE A 47 -10.55 -13.27 -10.41
CA ILE A 47 -10.39 -13.94 -9.12
C ILE A 47 -11.20 -13.18 -8.07
N GLY A 48 -12.18 -13.85 -7.47
CA GLY A 48 -13.02 -13.28 -6.42
C GLY A 48 -12.40 -13.39 -5.02
N ALA A 49 -12.86 -12.56 -4.08
CA ALA A 49 -12.39 -12.57 -2.69
C ALA A 49 -12.60 -13.92 -1.94
N GLY A 50 -13.53 -14.75 -2.43
CA GLY A 50 -13.77 -16.10 -1.89
C GLY A 50 -12.76 -17.16 -2.34
N ASP A 51 -11.99 -16.90 -3.40
CA ASP A 51 -10.96 -17.80 -3.89
C ASP A 51 -9.58 -17.43 -3.31
N VAL A 52 -9.45 -17.68 -2.01
CA VAL A 52 -8.24 -17.35 -1.25
C VAL A 52 -7.00 -18.03 -1.82
N THR A 53 -7.12 -19.26 -2.29
CA THR A 53 -6.01 -20.02 -2.87
C THR A 53 -5.45 -19.33 -4.13
N SER A 54 -6.32 -18.98 -5.08
CA SER A 54 -5.89 -18.28 -6.29
C SER A 54 -5.37 -16.88 -5.99
N LEU A 55 -5.95 -16.17 -5.00
CA LEU A 55 -5.43 -14.87 -4.56
C LEU A 55 -4.02 -14.99 -3.99
N VAL A 56 -3.76 -15.97 -3.12
CA VAL A 56 -2.44 -16.18 -2.52
C VAL A 56 -1.39 -16.49 -3.57
N GLN A 57 -1.71 -17.37 -4.53
CA GLN A 57 -0.81 -17.68 -5.65
C GLN A 57 -0.51 -16.44 -6.47
N MET A 58 -1.55 -15.70 -6.86
CA MET A 58 -1.40 -14.45 -7.61
C MET A 58 -0.51 -13.45 -6.87
N VAL A 59 -0.78 -13.17 -5.58
CA VAL A 59 -0.02 -12.19 -4.78
C VAL A 59 1.46 -12.56 -4.69
N GLY A 60 1.79 -13.85 -4.61
CA GLY A 60 3.17 -14.33 -4.55
C GLY A 60 3.98 -14.08 -5.84
N GLU A 61 3.31 -13.83 -6.97
CA GLU A 61 3.92 -13.62 -8.28
C GLU A 61 4.03 -12.13 -8.67
N LEU A 62 3.32 -11.23 -7.98
CA LEU A 62 3.26 -9.82 -8.38
C LEU A 62 4.53 -9.07 -8.03
N ASP A 63 5.05 -8.32 -8.99
CA ASP A 63 5.96 -7.22 -8.72
C ASP A 63 5.16 -5.91 -8.57
N ILE A 64 5.13 -5.37 -7.34
CA ILE A 64 4.36 -4.17 -7.00
C ILE A 64 5.34 -3.05 -6.66
N ASP A 65 5.31 -1.98 -7.45
CA ASP A 65 6.09 -0.76 -7.19
C ASP A 65 5.18 0.43 -6.87
N ILE A 66 5.53 1.17 -5.81
CA ILE A 66 4.77 2.31 -5.29
C ILE A 66 5.66 3.52 -5.23
N ASN A 67 5.20 4.60 -5.86
CA ASN A 67 5.95 5.84 -5.99
C ASN A 67 5.23 7.02 -5.30
N THR A 68 4.88 6.84 -4.01
CA THR A 68 4.19 7.87 -3.22
C THR A 68 5.09 9.00 -2.74
N SER A 69 6.41 8.85 -2.86
CA SER A 69 7.39 9.81 -2.35
C SER A 69 7.19 11.21 -2.97
N PRO A 70 7.33 12.30 -2.19
CA PRO A 70 7.14 13.65 -2.73
C PRO A 70 8.12 14.05 -3.84
N LYS A 71 9.29 13.40 -3.89
CA LYS A 71 10.31 13.58 -4.94
C LYS A 71 9.96 12.87 -6.25
N ALA A 72 8.93 12.02 -6.27
CA ALA A 72 8.43 11.39 -7.49
C ALA A 72 7.98 12.48 -8.47
N GLY A 73 8.39 12.37 -9.74
CA GLY A 73 7.93 13.28 -10.78
C GLY A 73 6.40 13.21 -10.91
N ARG A 74 5.75 14.34 -11.17
CA ARG A 74 4.27 14.39 -11.30
C ARG A 74 3.72 13.48 -12.38
N ASP A 75 4.54 13.16 -13.38
CA ASP A 75 4.18 12.30 -14.51
C ASP A 75 4.55 10.82 -14.28
N SER A 76 5.12 10.48 -13.12
CA SER A 76 5.43 9.09 -12.79
C SER A 76 4.20 8.35 -12.27
N PRO A 77 4.02 7.06 -12.62
CA PRO A 77 2.97 6.23 -12.05
C PRO A 77 3.05 6.22 -10.54
N LEU A 78 1.91 6.33 -9.86
CA LEU A 78 1.82 6.16 -8.41
C LEU A 78 1.98 4.70 -8.01
N LEU A 79 1.46 3.80 -8.85
CA LEU A 79 1.41 2.36 -8.61
C LEU A 79 1.57 1.61 -9.93
N THR A 80 2.49 0.65 -9.96
CA THR A 80 2.63 -0.28 -11.08
C THR A 80 2.55 -1.73 -10.62
N ILE A 81 2.09 -2.60 -11.54
CA ILE A 81 2.12 -4.06 -11.39
C ILE A 81 2.86 -4.62 -12.59
N ASP A 82 3.97 -5.31 -12.37
CA ASP A 82 4.82 -5.84 -13.45
C ASP A 82 5.18 -4.77 -14.49
N GLY A 83 5.47 -3.54 -14.01
CA GLY A 83 5.80 -2.37 -14.84
C GLY A 83 4.62 -1.68 -15.53
N ARG A 84 3.39 -2.20 -15.40
CA ARG A 84 2.17 -1.59 -15.95
C ARG A 84 1.57 -0.59 -14.96
N ASP A 85 1.38 0.64 -15.39
CA ASP A 85 0.69 1.67 -14.60
C ASP A 85 -0.77 1.27 -14.37
N VAL A 86 -1.15 1.14 -13.10
CA VAL A 86 -2.52 0.83 -12.66
C VAL A 86 -3.06 1.91 -11.72
N SER A 87 -2.45 3.10 -11.72
CA SER A 87 -2.75 4.18 -10.78
C SER A 87 -4.22 4.61 -10.86
N ARG A 88 -4.82 4.58 -12.07
CA ARG A 88 -6.23 4.95 -12.28
C ARG A 88 -7.16 3.87 -11.77
N GLU A 89 -6.94 2.62 -12.17
CA GLU A 89 -7.73 1.46 -11.75
C GLU A 89 -7.69 1.27 -10.23
N ALA A 90 -6.53 1.52 -9.63
CA ALA A 90 -6.36 1.45 -8.19
C ALA A 90 -7.22 2.46 -7.44
N HIS A 91 -7.63 3.57 -8.05
CA HIS A 91 -8.49 4.60 -7.46
C HIS A 91 -9.94 4.54 -7.95
N ASP A 92 -10.26 3.57 -8.81
CA ASP A 92 -11.63 3.39 -9.31
C ASP A 92 -12.57 3.05 -8.14
N PRO A 93 -13.63 3.84 -7.89
CA PRO A 93 -14.63 3.52 -6.87
C PRO A 93 -15.28 2.15 -7.07
N ALA A 94 -15.30 1.63 -8.31
CA ALA A 94 -15.89 0.34 -8.64
C ALA A 94 -15.20 -0.85 -7.96
N ILE A 95 -13.94 -0.71 -7.50
CA ILE A 95 -13.22 -1.79 -6.80
C ILE A 95 -13.35 -1.74 -5.28
N ALA A 96 -14.10 -0.77 -4.73
CA ALA A 96 -14.11 -0.50 -3.29
C ALA A 96 -14.63 -1.67 -2.45
N MET A 97 -15.61 -2.43 -2.97
CA MET A 97 -16.18 -3.58 -2.28
C MET A 97 -15.17 -4.73 -2.23
N GLU A 98 -14.58 -5.08 -3.37
CA GLU A 98 -13.58 -6.14 -3.48
C GLU A 98 -12.32 -5.80 -2.67
N LEU A 99 -11.89 -4.53 -2.71
CA LEU A 99 -10.77 -4.04 -1.90
C LEU A 99 -11.02 -4.26 -0.42
N SER A 100 -12.21 -3.93 0.07
CA SER A 100 -12.58 -4.12 1.47
C SER A 100 -12.54 -5.59 1.87
N GLN A 101 -13.02 -6.49 1.01
CA GLN A 101 -13.00 -7.93 1.25
C GLN A 101 -11.58 -8.50 1.24
N ILE A 102 -10.80 -8.19 0.19
CA ILE A 102 -9.42 -8.66 0.02
C ILE A 102 -8.51 -8.15 1.14
N ALA A 103 -8.63 -6.88 1.53
CA ALA A 103 -7.81 -6.29 2.60
C ALA A 103 -8.08 -6.89 3.98
N GLN A 104 -9.19 -7.59 4.19
CA GLN A 104 -9.50 -8.30 5.43
C GLN A 104 -8.93 -9.73 5.47
N LEU A 105 -8.48 -10.28 4.33
CA LEU A 105 -7.96 -11.65 4.26
C LEU A 105 -6.58 -11.75 4.93
N PRO A 106 -6.43 -12.55 6.00
CA PRO A 106 -5.15 -12.65 6.73
C PRO A 106 -4.00 -13.13 5.86
N ASP A 107 -4.24 -14.08 4.95
CA ASP A 107 -3.20 -14.62 4.08
C ASP A 107 -2.66 -13.58 3.09
N VAL A 108 -3.54 -12.77 2.51
CA VAL A 108 -3.14 -11.66 1.63
C VAL A 108 -2.32 -10.64 2.43
N ARG A 109 -2.81 -10.23 3.61
CA ARG A 109 -2.08 -9.29 4.48
C ARG A 109 -0.68 -9.80 4.80
N ARG A 110 -0.56 -11.07 5.20
CA ARG A 110 0.72 -11.71 5.55
C ARG A 110 1.73 -11.67 4.41
N LEU A 111 1.29 -11.93 3.18
CA LEU A 111 2.17 -11.93 2.00
C LEU A 111 2.67 -10.53 1.63
N LEU A 112 1.87 -9.49 1.90
CA LEU A 112 2.23 -8.12 1.55
C LEU A 112 3.20 -7.47 2.53
N VAL A 113 3.32 -7.95 3.77
CA VAL A 113 4.17 -7.35 4.82
C VAL A 113 5.60 -7.15 4.35
N GLU A 114 6.21 -8.16 3.72
CA GLU A 114 7.61 -8.06 3.31
C GLU A 114 7.80 -7.06 2.17
N SER A 115 6.88 -7.02 1.20
CA SER A 115 6.93 -6.02 0.12
C SER A 115 6.70 -4.60 0.64
N GLN A 116 5.81 -4.41 1.62
CA GLN A 116 5.60 -3.13 2.32
C GLN A 116 6.84 -2.69 3.10
N ARG A 117 7.55 -3.63 3.73
CA ARG A 117 8.80 -3.34 4.42
C ARG A 117 9.89 -2.93 3.45
N ARG A 118 10.03 -3.66 2.34
CA ARG A 118 11.04 -3.40 1.31
C ARG A 118 10.86 -2.07 0.58
N SER A 119 9.64 -1.53 0.51
CA SER A 119 9.38 -0.22 -0.11
C SER A 119 9.73 0.97 0.80
N ALA A 120 9.76 0.77 2.12
CA ALA A 120 10.18 1.78 3.09
C ALA A 120 11.69 1.65 3.43
N ARG A 121 12.55 1.96 2.46
CA ARG A 121 14.02 1.93 2.66
C ARG A 121 14.54 3.25 3.26
N GLY A 122 15.43 3.13 4.24
CA GLY A 122 16.08 4.29 4.86
C GLY A 122 15.14 5.08 5.76
N ASP A 123 15.11 6.41 5.56
CA ASP A 123 14.19 7.30 6.26
C ASP A 123 12.85 7.39 5.54
N ALA A 124 11.77 6.95 6.19
CA ALA A 124 10.47 6.84 5.56
C ALA A 124 9.31 7.17 6.50
N VAL A 125 8.30 7.84 5.94
CA VAL A 125 6.96 7.95 6.50
C VAL A 125 6.09 6.88 5.87
N VAL A 126 5.49 6.02 6.69
CA VAL A 126 4.71 4.86 6.24
C VAL A 126 3.27 5.02 6.72
N LEU A 127 2.33 4.96 5.78
CA LEU A 127 0.90 5.21 6.01
C LEU A 127 0.10 3.93 5.90
N GLY A 128 -0.86 3.73 6.80
CA GLY A 128 -1.75 2.56 6.75
C GLY A 128 -2.75 2.51 7.89
N ARG A 129 -3.10 1.28 8.30
CA ARG A 129 -4.03 1.00 9.41
C ARG A 129 -3.37 0.28 10.59
N ASP A 130 -2.31 -0.45 10.30
CA ASP A 130 -1.60 -1.38 11.19
C ASP A 130 -0.08 -1.28 11.00
N ILE A 131 0.41 -0.09 10.64
CA ILE A 131 1.83 0.19 10.43
C ILE A 131 2.59 0.02 11.73
N GLY A 132 2.22 0.75 12.79
CA GLY A 132 2.96 0.77 14.05
C GLY A 132 2.78 -0.49 14.91
N THR A 133 1.88 -1.39 14.51
CA THR A 133 1.52 -2.61 15.28
C THR A 133 1.88 -3.91 14.57
N VAL A 134 1.85 -3.95 13.24
CA VAL A 134 2.09 -5.18 12.46
C VAL A 134 3.28 -5.03 11.52
N ILE A 135 3.30 -3.98 10.69
CA ILE A 135 4.30 -3.86 9.63
C ILE A 135 5.64 -3.39 10.20
N PHE A 136 5.64 -2.32 10.99
CA PHE A 136 6.79 -1.74 11.68
C PHE A 136 6.51 -1.60 13.19
N PRO A 137 6.46 -2.72 13.93
CA PRO A 137 6.26 -2.69 15.38
C PRO A 137 7.39 -1.97 16.12
N ASP A 138 8.56 -1.84 15.49
CA ASP A 138 9.72 -1.14 16.05
C ASP A 138 9.95 0.25 15.41
N ALA A 139 8.93 0.83 14.77
CA ALA A 139 9.03 2.18 14.21
C ALA A 139 9.47 3.21 15.27
N ASP A 140 10.40 4.09 14.90
CA ASP A 140 10.98 5.12 15.78
C ASP A 140 9.91 6.08 16.32
N VAL A 141 8.90 6.40 15.51
CA VAL A 141 7.78 7.27 15.87
C VAL A 141 6.48 6.68 15.35
N LYS A 142 5.41 6.74 16.16
CA LYS A 142 4.08 6.20 15.83
C LYS A 142 2.99 7.23 16.12
N PHE A 143 2.12 7.46 15.14
CA PHE A 143 0.93 8.30 15.25
C PHE A 143 -0.32 7.49 14.87
N PHE A 144 -1.47 7.87 15.44
CA PHE A 144 -2.80 7.33 15.12
C PHE A 144 -3.83 8.46 15.01
#